data_AF-A0A257TFM0-F1
#
_entry.id   AF-A0A257TFM0-F1
#
_cell.length_a   1.000
_cell.length_b   1.000
_cell.length_c   1.000
_cell.angle_alpha   90.00
_cell.angle_beta   90.00
_cell.angle_gamma   90.00
#
_symmetry.space_group_name_H-M   'P 1'
#
loop_
_entity.id
_entity.type
_entity.pdbx_description
1 polymer ?
#
loop_
_entity_poly.entity_id
_entity_poly.type
_entity_poly.pdbx_seq_one_letter_code
_entity_poly.pdbx_strand_id
1 'polypeptide(L)'
;MGAQGQSALVQAWIHLWVYGVSVDPHLFGIIVALAETTIAIGLIFGLFTKVAMAGGIAMTLVIWSTAEGFGGPYVAGSTDIGAAIIYVIVFIALWLGKSWREYSLDARLKNVVPFLF
;
A
#
# COMPACT_ATOMS: atom_id res chain seq x y z
N MET A 1 13.97 18.41 -8.63
CA MET A 1 13.14 19.52 -9.17
C MET A 1 11.67 19.38 -8.77
N GLY A 2 11.17 18.18 -8.41
CA GLY A 2 9.74 17.97 -8.16
C GLY A 2 9.12 18.47 -6.84
N ALA A 3 9.90 18.58 -5.75
CA ALA A 3 9.36 18.99 -4.45
C ALA A 3 9.59 20.49 -4.12
N GLN A 4 10.17 21.26 -5.04
CA GLN A 4 10.50 22.68 -4.81
C GLN A 4 9.23 23.51 -4.60
N GLY A 5 9.13 24.18 -3.45
CA GLY A 5 7.96 24.99 -3.07
C GLY A 5 6.97 24.28 -2.14
N GLN A 6 7.17 22.99 -1.84
CA GLN A 6 6.39 22.27 -0.81
C GLN A 6 6.98 22.49 0.59
N SER A 7 6.23 22.12 1.65
CA SER A 7 6.76 22.18 3.01
C SER A 7 7.94 21.23 3.22
N ALA A 8 8.84 21.55 4.14
CA ALA A 8 10.05 20.77 4.38
C ALA A 8 9.77 19.28 4.69
N LEU A 9 8.66 18.98 5.37
CA LEU A 9 8.24 17.61 5.68
C LEU A 9 7.86 16.82 4.43
N VAL A 10 7.09 17.42 3.52
CA VAL A 10 6.69 16.76 2.28
C VAL A 10 7.90 16.54 1.38
N GLN A 11 8.80 17.53 1.30
CA GLN A 11 10.07 17.38 0.58
C GLN A 11 10.89 16.22 1.13
N ALA A 12 11.08 16.14 2.46
CA ALA A 12 11.84 15.07 3.10
C ALA A 12 11.21 13.69 2.83
N TRP A 13 9.89 13.58 2.87
CA TRP A 13 9.15 12.36 2.56
C TRP A 13 9.36 11.91 1.11
N ILE A 14 9.17 12.80 0.13
CA ILE A 14 9.40 12.48 -1.28
C ILE A 14 10.87 12.12 -1.53
N HIS A 15 11.81 12.87 -0.94
CA HIS A 15 13.24 12.60 -1.09
C HIS A 15 13.65 11.24 -0.55
N LEU A 16 13.07 10.79 0.58
CA LEU A 16 13.31 9.44 1.12
C LEU A 16 12.97 8.36 0.08
N TRP A 17 11.79 8.44 -0.52
CA TRP A 17 11.31 7.43 -1.48
C TRP A 17 12.05 7.51 -2.82
N VAL A 18 12.27 8.72 -3.35
CA VAL A 18 13.05 8.91 -4.58
C VAL A 18 14.48 8.41 -4.42
N TYR A 19 15.11 8.66 -3.27
CA TYR A 19 16.42 8.11 -2.96
C TYR A 19 16.39 6.58 -2.93
N GLY A 20 15.42 5.99 -2.22
CA GLY A 20 15.26 4.53 -2.15
C GLY A 20 15.12 3.86 -3.53
N VAL A 21 14.30 4.45 -4.41
CA VAL A 21 14.15 3.98 -5.80
C VAL A 21 15.46 4.14 -6.58
N SER A 22 16.21 5.22 -6.35
CA SER A 22 17.44 5.51 -7.11
C SER A 22 18.62 4.58 -6.81
N VAL A 23 18.61 3.88 -5.66
CA VAL A 23 19.69 2.94 -5.28
C VAL A 23 19.75 1.77 -6.27
N ASP A 24 18.61 1.14 -6.54
CA ASP A 24 18.43 0.12 -7.57
C ASP A 24 16.96 0.09 -8.01
N PRO A 25 16.61 0.77 -9.12
CA PRO A 25 15.23 0.85 -9.59
C PRO A 25 14.63 -0.52 -9.95
N HIS A 26 15.45 -1.45 -10.43
CA HIS A 26 14.98 -2.77 -10.87
C HIS A 26 14.64 -3.64 -9.65
N LEU A 27 15.54 -3.68 -8.66
CA LEU A 27 15.28 -4.39 -7.41
C LEU A 27 14.09 -3.78 -6.66
N PHE A 28 13.99 -2.45 -6.61
CA PHE A 28 12.85 -1.78 -5.98
C PHE A 28 11.53 -2.18 -6.66
N GLY A 29 11.51 -2.19 -8.00
CA GLY A 29 10.36 -2.66 -8.78
C GLY A 29 9.96 -4.11 -8.46
N ILE A 30 10.93 -5.02 -8.33
CA ILE A 30 10.68 -6.41 -7.93
C ILE A 30 10.06 -6.47 -6.53
N ILE A 31 10.60 -5.70 -5.56
CA ILE A 31 10.07 -5.68 -4.18
C ILE A 31 8.61 -5.22 -4.17
N VAL A 32 8.30 -4.13 -4.90
CA VAL A 32 6.94 -3.62 -5.05
C VAL A 32 6.04 -4.69 -5.67
N ALA A 33 6.45 -5.30 -6.79
CA ALA A 33 5.67 -6.33 -7.47
C ALA A 33 5.40 -7.55 -6.56
N LEU A 34 6.39 -7.99 -5.78
CA LEU A 34 6.23 -9.07 -4.81
C LEU A 34 5.26 -8.69 -3.68
N ALA A 35 5.34 -7.45 -3.17
CA ALA A 35 4.43 -6.96 -2.16
C ALA A 35 2.98 -6.92 -2.67
N GLU A 36 2.75 -6.36 -3.86
CA GLU A 36 1.42 -6.31 -4.50
C GLU A 36 0.87 -7.71 -4.74
N THR A 37 1.70 -8.61 -5.27
CA THR A 37 1.31 -9.99 -5.56
C THR A 37 0.95 -10.73 -4.28
N THR A 38 1.73 -10.54 -3.20
CA THR A 38 1.46 -11.17 -1.90
C THR A 38 0.16 -10.66 -1.28
N ILE A 39 -0.08 -9.34 -1.34
CA ILE A 39 -1.34 -8.73 -0.89
C ILE A 39 -2.50 -9.26 -1.71
N ALA A 40 -2.38 -9.30 -3.04
CA ALA A 40 -3.42 -9.81 -3.94
C ALA A 40 -3.77 -11.27 -3.64
N ILE A 41 -2.77 -12.14 -3.49
CA ILE A 41 -2.97 -13.54 -3.09
C ILE A 41 -3.67 -13.61 -1.72
N GLY A 42 -3.21 -12.83 -0.74
CA GLY A 42 -3.83 -12.76 0.58
C GLY A 42 -5.30 -12.35 0.55
N LEU A 43 -5.68 -11.41 -0.32
CA LEU A 43 -7.06 -10.95 -0.47
C LEU A 43 -7.93 -11.94 -1.26
N ILE A 44 -7.44 -12.46 -2.38
CA ILE A 44 -8.19 -13.36 -3.28
C ILE A 44 -8.52 -14.67 -2.56
N PHE A 45 -7.54 -15.23 -1.85
CA PHE A 45 -7.74 -16.48 -1.11
C PHE A 45 -8.22 -16.25 0.32
N GLY A 46 -8.28 -14.99 0.79
CA GLY A 46 -8.59 -14.68 2.18
C GLY A 46 -7.62 -15.36 3.15
N LEU A 47 -6.33 -15.27 2.86
CA LEU A 47 -5.21 -15.77 3.67
C LEU A 47 -4.54 -14.60 4.38
N PHE A 48 -4.43 -14.69 5.71
CA PHE A 48 -3.93 -13.63 6.58
C PHE A 48 -4.60 -12.29 6.23
N THR A 49 -5.91 -12.29 6.01
CA THR A 49 -6.69 -11.20 5.41
C THR A 49 -6.47 -9.88 6.14
N LYS A 50 -6.35 -9.90 7.48
CA LYS A 50 -6.02 -8.69 8.26
C LYS A 50 -4.62 -8.17 7.92
N VAL A 51 -3.62 -9.03 7.84
CA VAL A 51 -2.26 -8.63 7.45
C VAL A 51 -2.26 -8.10 6.01
N ALA A 52 -2.94 -8.79 5.09
CA ALA A 52 -3.07 -8.36 3.70
C ALA A 52 -3.75 -6.99 3.56
N MET A 53 -4.83 -6.73 4.29
CA MET A 53 -5.50 -5.42 4.29
C MET A 53 -4.65 -4.33 4.94
N ALA A 54 -3.97 -4.61 6.07
CA ALA A 54 -3.08 -3.65 6.71
C ALA A 54 -1.90 -3.27 5.80
N GLY A 55 -1.30 -4.27 5.14
CA GLY A 55 -0.28 -4.08 4.12
C GLY A 55 -0.80 -3.27 2.92
N GLY A 56 -2.01 -3.59 2.44
CA GLY A 56 -2.69 -2.85 1.37
C GLY A 56 -2.92 -1.38 1.71
N ILE A 57 -3.38 -1.07 2.93
CA ILE A 57 -3.54 0.31 3.42
C ILE A 57 -2.19 1.03 3.42
N ALA A 58 -1.17 0.43 4.03
CA ALA A 58 0.16 1.06 4.12
C ALA A 58 0.74 1.32 2.73
N MET A 59 0.68 0.33 1.83
CA MET A 59 1.22 0.43 0.48
C MET A 59 0.52 1.51 -0.34
N THR A 60 -0.81 1.50 -0.35
CA THR A 60 -1.60 2.48 -1.11
C THR A 60 -1.46 3.90 -0.55
N LEU A 61 -1.31 4.08 0.77
CA LEU A 61 -0.96 5.36 1.38
C LEU A 61 0.43 5.83 0.97
N VAL A 62 1.43 4.95 0.91
CA VAL A 62 2.79 5.30 0.47
C VAL A 62 2.78 5.72 -1.00
N ILE A 63 2.13 4.96 -1.87
CA ILE A 63 2.00 5.29 -3.30
C ILE A 63 1.30 6.64 -3.46
N TRP A 64 0.16 6.82 -2.79
CA TRP A 64 -0.61 8.05 -2.85
C TRP A 64 0.21 9.26 -2.36
N SER A 65 0.79 9.18 -1.17
CA SER A 65 1.58 10.27 -0.58
C SER A 65 2.94 10.49 -1.26
N THR A 66 3.35 9.62 -2.19
CA THR A 66 4.62 9.79 -2.90
C THR A 66 4.38 10.19 -4.34
N ALA A 67 3.77 9.33 -5.16
CA ALA A 67 3.69 9.49 -6.60
C ALA A 67 2.43 10.23 -7.09
N GLU A 68 1.35 10.25 -6.31
CA GLU A 68 0.07 10.85 -6.71
C GLU A 68 -0.20 12.17 -5.97
N GLY A 69 -0.74 12.10 -4.75
CA GLY A 69 -1.25 13.24 -3.98
C GLY A 69 -0.22 14.33 -3.68
N PHE A 70 1.05 13.97 -3.44
CA PHE A 70 2.12 14.95 -3.23
C PHE A 70 2.92 15.26 -4.50
N GLY A 71 2.60 14.63 -5.63
CA GLY A 71 3.21 14.94 -6.95
C GLY A 71 4.63 14.40 -7.16
N GLY A 72 5.21 13.68 -6.20
CA GLY A 72 6.39 12.84 -6.37
C GLY A 72 7.62 13.49 -7.02
N PRO A 73 8.41 12.74 -7.83
CA PRO A 73 9.54 13.29 -8.56
C PRO A 73 9.13 14.23 -9.71
N TYR A 74 7.83 14.37 -9.99
CA TYR A 74 7.27 15.24 -11.01
C TYR A 74 7.21 16.70 -10.53
N VAL A 75 6.91 17.66 -11.42
CA VAL A 75 6.94 19.10 -11.10
C VAL A 75 6.02 19.42 -9.91
N ALA A 76 6.48 20.26 -8.99
CA ALA A 76 5.68 20.70 -7.85
C ALA A 76 4.32 21.24 -8.30
N GLY A 77 3.24 20.73 -7.71
CA GLY A 77 1.86 21.04 -8.13
C GLY A 77 1.29 20.11 -9.20
N SER A 78 2.05 19.12 -9.68
CA SER A 78 1.53 17.99 -10.49
C SER A 78 0.83 16.96 -9.61
N THR A 79 -0.07 17.43 -8.75
CA THR A 79 -0.81 16.60 -7.80
C THR A 79 -2.05 16.03 -8.49
N ASP A 80 -2.26 14.73 -8.34
CA ASP A 80 -3.52 14.06 -8.67
C ASP A 80 -4.12 13.51 -7.38
N ILE A 81 -5.44 13.58 -7.22
CA ILE A 81 -6.13 12.85 -6.14
C ILE A 81 -5.79 11.36 -6.22
N GLY A 82 -5.62 10.83 -7.44
CA GLY A 82 -5.08 9.50 -7.69
C GLY A 82 -6.04 8.37 -7.30
N ALA A 83 -5.71 7.16 -7.76
CA ALA A 83 -6.53 5.98 -7.46
C ALA A 83 -6.17 5.37 -6.10
N ALA A 84 -4.92 5.55 -5.62
CA ALA A 84 -4.44 4.83 -4.46
C ALA A 84 -5.17 5.24 -3.17
N ILE A 85 -5.59 6.50 -3.02
CA ILE A 85 -6.40 6.94 -1.87
C ILE A 85 -7.77 6.26 -1.82
N ILE A 86 -8.36 5.95 -2.98
CA ILE A 86 -9.63 5.23 -3.06
C ILE A 86 -9.44 3.80 -2.53
N TYR A 87 -8.32 3.16 -2.85
CA TYR A 87 -8.02 1.84 -2.31
C TYR A 87 -7.83 1.82 -0.79
N VAL A 88 -7.28 2.88 -0.20
CA VAL A 88 -7.23 3.02 1.27
C VAL A 88 -8.63 2.96 1.87
N ILE A 89 -9.58 3.70 1.29
CA ILE A 89 -10.97 3.73 1.74
C ILE A 89 -11.62 2.35 1.58
N VAL A 90 -11.37 1.67 0.45
CA VAL A 90 -11.87 0.31 0.21
C VAL A 90 -11.32 -0.67 1.25
N PHE A 91 -10.01 -0.63 1.55
CA PHE A 91 -9.43 -1.48 2.58
C PHE A 91 -10.01 -1.19 3.98
N ILE A 92 -10.22 0.07 4.34
CA ILE A 92 -10.88 0.44 5.59
C ILE A 92 -12.30 -0.09 5.63
N ALA A 93 -13.06 0.02 4.53
CA ALA A 93 -14.43 -0.50 4.44
C ALA A 93 -14.45 -2.03 4.59
N LEU A 94 -13.56 -2.75 3.91
CA LEU A 94 -13.39 -4.20 4.06
C LEU A 94 -13.01 -4.59 5.49
N TRP A 95 -12.22 -3.75 6.16
CA TRP A 95 -11.82 -3.98 7.53
C TRP A 95 -12.99 -3.80 8.50
N LEU A 96 -13.68 -2.66 8.42
CA LEU A 96 -14.84 -2.35 9.28
C LEU A 96 -16.00 -3.32 9.05
N GLY A 97 -16.19 -3.75 7.80
CA GLY A 97 -17.15 -4.78 7.42
C GLY A 97 -16.77 -6.19 7.89
N LYS A 98 -15.60 -6.38 8.49
CA LYS A 98 -15.08 -7.68 8.96
C LYS A 98 -15.11 -8.75 7.87
N SER A 99 -14.74 -8.36 6.65
CA SER A 99 -14.76 -9.22 5.44
C SER A 99 -14.11 -10.60 5.63
N TRP A 100 -13.14 -10.69 6.52
CA TRP A 100 -12.45 -11.93 6.89
C TRP A 100 -13.31 -12.96 7.63
N ARG A 101 -14.54 -12.68 8.06
CA ARG A 101 -15.34 -13.62 8.87
C ARG A 101 -16.09 -14.67 8.08
N GLU A 102 -16.60 -14.33 6.90
CA GLU A 102 -17.59 -15.16 6.20
C GLU A 102 -16.99 -15.95 5.03
N TYR A 103 -16.13 -15.33 4.22
CA TYR A 103 -15.65 -15.90 2.95
C TYR A 103 -14.12 -16.09 2.88
N SER A 104 -13.39 -15.86 3.96
CA SER A 104 -11.93 -16.04 3.98
C SER A 104 -11.54 -17.50 4.25
N LEU A 105 -10.39 -17.93 3.71
CA LEU A 105 -9.76 -19.16 4.17
C LEU A 105 -9.30 -19.05 5.63
N ASP A 106 -9.02 -17.85 6.16
CA ASP A 106 -8.71 -17.65 7.59
C ASP A 106 -9.78 -18.24 8.50
N ALA A 107 -11.06 -18.07 8.17
CA ALA A 107 -12.16 -18.61 8.96
C ALA A 107 -12.17 -20.16 8.98
N ARG A 108 -11.73 -20.78 7.88
CA ARG A 108 -11.62 -22.25 7.76
C ARG A 108 -10.33 -22.76 8.41
N LEU A 109 -9.21 -22.07 8.23
CA LEU A 109 -7.90 -22.42 8.75
C LEU A 109 -7.82 -22.26 10.27
N LYS A 110 -8.55 -21.31 10.87
CA LYS A 110 -8.63 -21.18 12.33
C LYS A 110 -9.10 -22.45 13.03
N ASN A 111 -9.95 -23.24 12.38
CA ASN A 111 -10.46 -24.50 12.93
C ASN A 111 -9.45 -25.67 12.79
N VAL A 112 -8.42 -25.52 11.93
CA VAL A 112 -7.45 -26.58 11.60
C VAL A 112 -6.07 -26.30 12.21
N VAL A 113 -5.64 -25.04 12.19
CA VAL A 113 -4.32 -24.58 12.69
C VAL A 113 -4.49 -23.27 13.49
N PRO A 114 -5.03 -23.36 14.72
CA PRO A 114 -5.39 -22.19 15.53
C PRO A 114 -4.20 -21.37 16.03
N PHE A 115 -2.96 -21.88 15.99
CA PHE A 115 -1.78 -21.16 16.47
C PHE A 115 -1.23 -20.12 15.49
N LEU A 116 -1.76 -20.04 14.26
CA LEU A 116 -1.34 -19.11 13.22
C LEU A 116 -2.25 -17.87 13.07
N PHE A 117 -3.39 -17.81 13.80
CA PHE A 117 -4.47 -16.83 13.60
C PHE A 117 -5.10 -16.33 14.91
#